data_AF-A0A2T2RYE1-F1
#
_entry.id   AF-A0A2T2RYE1-F1
#
_cell.length_a   1.000
_cell.length_b   1.000
_cell.length_c   1.000
_cell.angle_alpha   90.00
_cell.angle_beta   90.00
_cell.angle_gamma   90.00
#
_symmetry.space_group_name_H-M   'P 1'
#
loop_
_entity.id
_entity.type
_entity.pdbx_description
1 polymer ?
#
loop_
_entity_poly.entity_id
_entity_poly.type
_entity_poly.pdbx_seq_one_letter_code
_entity_poly.pdbx_strand_id
1 'polypeptide(L)'
;MWSPYYQKLVDGTGLINTRKGFGIFPTWPTANNPLGLPGFAARLLSIPIDHCLVTSELQVVQTRALSSVGSDHRPIAVDLVVPRRYTKFEQQMHAHQRT
;
A
#
# COMPACT_ATOMS: atom_id res chain seq x y z
N MET A 1 -2.27 7.22 7.87
CA MET A 1 -3.73 7.17 8.09
C MET A 1 -4.04 7.67 9.48
N TRP A 2 -5.30 8.06 9.71
CA TRP A 2 -5.65 9.05 10.73
C TRP A 2 -5.91 8.47 12.12
N SER A 3 -6.14 7.16 12.26
CA SER A 3 -6.32 6.55 13.58
C SER A 3 -5.06 6.69 14.44
N PRO A 4 -5.18 7.07 15.73
CA PRO A 4 -4.03 7.08 16.65
C PRO A 4 -3.32 5.73 16.75
N TYR A 5 -4.07 4.62 16.69
CA TYR A 5 -3.52 3.27 16.71
C TYR A 5 -2.68 2.97 15.46
N TYR A 6 -3.15 3.46 14.30
CA TYR A 6 -2.40 3.34 13.06
C TYR A 6 -1.09 4.14 13.13
N GLN A 7 -1.15 5.38 13.63
CA GLN A 7 0.04 6.23 13.79
C GLN A 7 1.06 5.55 14.71
N LYS A 8 0.61 5.08 15.88
CA LYS A 8 1.45 4.32 16.82
C LYS A 8 2.11 3.09 16.18
N LEU A 9 1.38 2.34 15.35
CA LEU A 9 1.91 1.17 14.64
C LEU A 9 3.05 1.57 13.68
N VAL A 10 2.83 2.60 12.88
CA VAL A 10 3.76 3.03 11.82
C VAL A 10 4.99 3.67 12.44
N ASP A 11 4.80 4.52 13.44
CA ASP A 11 5.88 5.18 14.17
C ASP A 11 6.72 4.17 14.97
N GLY A 12 6.08 3.16 15.56
CA GLY A 12 6.76 2.11 16.32
C GLY A 12 7.49 1.06 15.47
N THR A 13 7.15 0.92 14.19
CA THR A 13 7.73 -0.11 13.31
C THR A 13 8.59 0.46 12.18
N GLY A 14 8.45 1.75 11.87
CA GLY A 14 9.06 2.36 10.68
C GLY A 14 8.50 1.85 9.35
N LEU A 15 7.42 1.06 9.37
CA LEU A 15 6.79 0.55 8.15
C LEU A 15 6.15 1.68 7.35
N ILE A 16 6.25 1.61 6.04
CA ILE A 16 5.78 2.63 5.12
C ILE A 16 4.47 2.17 4.49
N ASN A 17 3.45 3.02 4.50
CA ASN A 17 2.23 2.75 3.76
C ASN A 17 2.48 2.83 2.26
N THR A 18 2.15 1.76 1.55
CA THR A 18 2.31 1.65 0.09
C THR A 18 1.49 2.69 -0.68
N ARG A 19 0.46 3.28 -0.07
CA ARG A 19 -0.30 4.40 -0.67
C ARG A 19 0.46 5.72 -0.73
N LYS A 20 1.57 5.85 0.01
CA LYS A 20 2.37 7.08 0.02
C LYS A 20 2.83 7.41 -1.41
N GLY A 21 2.35 8.54 -1.95
CA GLY A 21 2.62 8.96 -3.33
C GLY A 21 1.59 8.55 -4.39
N PHE A 22 0.60 7.70 -4.07
CA PHE A 22 -0.42 7.21 -5.02
C PHE A 22 -1.85 7.67 -4.71
N GLY A 23 -2.08 8.18 -3.50
CA GLY A 23 -3.37 8.76 -3.09
C GLY A 23 -4.16 7.88 -2.14
N ILE A 24 -5.44 8.24 -1.96
CA ILE A 24 -6.35 7.55 -1.04
C ILE A 24 -7.25 6.64 -1.86
N PHE A 25 -7.28 5.36 -1.49
CA PHE A 25 -8.10 4.35 -2.17
C PHE A 25 -9.15 3.83 -1.21
N PRO A 26 -10.43 4.27 -1.34
CA PRO A 26 -11.53 3.72 -0.56
C PRO A 26 -11.71 2.25 -0.87
N THR A 27 -11.78 1.44 0.18
CA THR A 27 -11.86 -0.03 0.08
C THR A 27 -13.12 -0.59 0.70
N TRP A 28 -13.76 0.12 1.63
CA TRP A 28 -15.00 -0.33 2.28
C TRP A 28 -15.92 0.87 2.57
N PRO A 29 -17.26 0.75 2.53
CA PRO A 29 -18.00 -0.41 2.07
C PRO A 29 -18.12 -0.45 0.54
N THR A 30 -18.19 -1.64 -0.06
CA THR A 30 -18.67 -1.83 -1.43
C THR A 30 -20.20 -1.86 -1.49
N ALA A 31 -20.80 -2.11 -2.66
CA ALA A 31 -22.26 -2.30 -2.76
C ALA A 31 -22.75 -3.56 -2.03
N ASN A 32 -21.90 -4.58 -1.84
CA ASN A 32 -22.22 -5.81 -1.13
C ASN A 32 -21.92 -5.68 0.38
N ASN A 33 -22.23 -4.53 0.96
CA ASN A 33 -21.87 -4.23 2.35
C ASN A 33 -22.88 -4.78 3.36
N PRO A 34 -22.43 -5.09 4.59
CA PRO A 34 -23.30 -5.58 5.65
C PRO A 34 -24.22 -4.49 6.24
N LEU A 35 -24.03 -3.22 5.86
CA LEU A 35 -24.82 -2.10 6.37
C LEU A 35 -26.17 -1.93 5.65
N GLY A 36 -26.42 -2.71 4.59
CA GLY A 36 -27.63 -2.58 3.78
C GLY A 36 -27.71 -1.25 3.01
N LEU A 37 -26.60 -0.53 2.88
CA LEU A 37 -26.57 0.75 2.19
C LEU A 37 -26.74 0.55 0.68
N PRO A 38 -27.52 1.41 0.00
CA PRO A 38 -27.59 1.37 -1.44
C PRO A 38 -26.23 1.69 -2.06
N GLY A 39 -25.92 1.09 -3.22
CA GLY A 39 -24.57 1.14 -3.82
C GLY A 39 -24.00 2.55 -4.04
N PHE A 40 -24.85 3.54 -4.34
CA PHE A 40 -24.43 4.93 -4.47
C PHE A 40 -23.98 5.54 -3.12
N ALA A 41 -24.68 5.23 -2.03
CA ALA A 41 -24.35 5.70 -0.70
C ALA A 41 -23.06 5.04 -0.19
N ALA A 42 -22.92 3.72 -0.41
CA ALA A 42 -21.70 2.99 -0.09
C ALA A 42 -20.47 3.59 -0.80
N ARG A 43 -20.62 3.98 -2.08
CA ARG A 43 -19.57 4.65 -2.84
C ARG A 43 -19.18 6.01 -2.25
N LEU A 44 -20.14 6.82 -1.83
CA LEU A 44 -19.88 8.16 -1.28
C LEU A 44 -19.27 8.13 0.13
N LEU A 45 -19.63 7.12 0.93
CA LEU A 45 -19.19 6.97 2.32
C LEU A 45 -17.98 6.02 2.46
N SER A 46 -17.39 5.58 1.35
CA SER A 46 -16.30 4.62 1.39
C SER A 46 -15.03 5.22 1.98
N ILE A 47 -14.42 4.48 2.91
CA ILE A 47 -13.19 4.80 3.62
C ILE A 47 -12.09 3.77 3.31
N PRO A 48 -10.81 4.16 3.40
CA PRO A 48 -9.68 3.33 3.02
C PRO A 48 -9.15 2.50 4.21
N ILE A 49 -9.89 1.49 4.69
CA ILE A 49 -9.52 0.79 5.95
C ILE A 49 -8.56 -0.39 5.77
N ASP A 50 -8.30 -0.83 4.54
CA ASP A 50 -7.33 -1.91 4.28
C ASP A 50 -5.94 -1.31 4.09
N HIS A 51 -4.89 -1.91 4.65
CA HIS A 51 -3.54 -1.37 4.57
C HIS A 51 -2.55 -2.41 4.05
N CYS A 52 -1.65 -1.99 3.16
CA CYS A 52 -0.43 -2.72 2.85
C CYS A 52 0.76 -1.86 3.28
N LEU A 53 1.57 -2.39 4.19
CA LEU A 53 2.73 -1.72 4.77
C LEU A 53 4.00 -2.49 4.38
N VAL A 54 5.05 -1.78 4.00
CA VAL A 54 6.33 -2.35 3.59
C VAL A 54 7.47 -1.73 4.36
N THR A 55 8.60 -2.44 4.47
CA THR A 55 9.83 -1.87 5.00
C THR A 55 10.50 -0.97 3.95
N SER A 56 11.47 -0.14 4.36
CA SER A 56 12.15 0.82 3.47
C SER A 56 13.04 0.17 2.41
N GLU A 57 13.31 -1.13 2.54
CA GLU A 57 14.06 -1.93 1.57
C GLU A 57 13.30 -2.22 0.29
N LEU A 58 11.96 -2.11 0.31
CA LEU A 58 11.13 -2.36 -0.86
C LEU A 58 10.75 -1.05 -1.53
N GLN A 59 10.88 -1.01 -2.85
CA GLN A 59 10.38 0.10 -3.64
C GLN A 59 8.94 -0.19 -4.07
N VAL A 60 8.04 0.75 -3.77
CA VAL A 60 6.65 0.70 -4.23
C VAL A 60 6.56 1.34 -5.61
N VAL A 61 6.21 0.54 -6.61
CA VAL A 61 6.06 1.02 -8.00
C VAL A 61 4.67 1.59 -8.21
N GLN A 62 3.66 0.93 -7.67
CA GLN A 62 2.28 1.34 -7.82
C GLN A 62 1.41 0.74 -6.71
N THR A 63 0.45 1.54 -6.25
CA THR A 63 -0.65 1.06 -5.41
C THR A 63 -1.96 1.46 -6.05
N ARG A 64 -2.91 0.53 -6.15
CA ARG A 64 -4.25 0.76 -6.72
C ARG A 64 -5.29 -0.09 -6.03
N ALA A 65 -6.52 0.40 -5.95
CA ALA A 65 -7.67 -0.45 -5.62
C ALA A 65 -8.29 -1.04 -6.89
N LEU A 66 -8.58 -2.32 -6.87
CA LEU A 66 -9.20 -3.05 -7.98
C LEU A 66 -10.73 -2.96 -7.92
N SER A 67 -11.38 -3.47 -8.96
CA SER A 67 -12.85 -3.62 -9.01
C SER A 67 -13.35 -4.51 -7.88
N SER A 68 -14.61 -4.32 -7.48
CA SER A 68 -15.24 -5.22 -6.50
C SER A 68 -15.29 -6.65 -7.06
N VAL A 69 -15.01 -7.62 -6.19
CA VAL A 69 -15.02 -9.06 -6.49
C VAL A 69 -16.14 -9.79 -5.75
N GLY A 70 -17.18 -9.07 -5.35
CA GLY A 70 -18.32 -9.60 -4.58
C GLY A 70 -18.16 -9.51 -3.06
N SER A 71 -16.97 -9.19 -2.54
CA SER A 71 -16.74 -8.85 -1.13
C SER A 71 -17.27 -7.45 -0.79
N ASP A 72 -17.60 -7.25 0.48
CA ASP A 72 -17.85 -5.94 1.10
C ASP A 72 -16.61 -5.02 1.12
N HIS A 73 -15.42 -5.55 0.84
CA HIS A 73 -14.16 -4.85 0.61
C HIS A 73 -13.72 -4.88 -0.87
N ARG A 74 -13.01 -3.83 -1.31
CA ARG A 74 -12.28 -3.80 -2.59
C ARG A 74 -10.86 -4.31 -2.38
N PRO A 75 -10.34 -5.17 -3.27
CA PRO A 75 -8.94 -5.57 -3.24
C PRO A 75 -8.00 -4.38 -3.46
N ILE A 76 -6.85 -4.40 -2.77
CA ILE A 76 -5.71 -3.53 -3.08
C ILE A 76 -4.63 -4.36 -3.78
N ALA A 77 -4.08 -3.81 -4.86
CA ALA A 77 -2.94 -4.38 -5.56
C ALA A 77 -1.75 -3.42 -5.41
N VAL A 78 -0.60 -3.99 -5.01
CA VAL A 78 0.65 -3.28 -4.82
C VAL A 78 1.72 -3.96 -5.65
N ASP A 79 2.34 -3.19 -6.54
CA ASP A 79 3.47 -3.66 -7.35
C ASP A 79 4.77 -3.23 -6.65
N LEU A 80 5.64 -4.19 -6.35
CA LEU A 80 6.86 -3.99 -5.56
C LEU A 80 8.10 -4.38 -6.36
N VAL A 81 9.19 -3.65 -6.13
CA VAL A 81 10.53 -4.01 -6.59
C VAL A 81 11.40 -4.29 -5.38
N VAL A 82 12.14 -5.40 -5.43
CA VAL A 82 13.24 -5.69 -4.50
C VAL A 82 14.52 -5.15 -5.13
N PRO A 83 15.08 -4.04 -4.62
CA PRO A 83 16.33 -3.50 -5.16
C PRO A 83 17.45 -4.50 -4.95
N ARG A 84 18.30 -4.69 -5.97
CA ARG A 84 19.56 -5.41 -5.79
C ARG A 84 20.44 -4.62 -4.83
N ARG A 85 20.72 -5.21 -3.66
CA ARG A 85 21.83 -4.76 -2.82
C ARG A 85 23.10 -5.40 -3.35
N TYR A 86 23.96 -4.61 -3.99
CA TYR A 86 25.33 -5.06 -4.24
C TYR A 86 26.02 -5.29 -2.91
N THR A 87 26.68 -6.43 -2.78
CA THR A 87 27.62 -6.65 -1.68
C THR A 87 28.73 -5.58 -1.73
N LYS A 88 29.34 -5.27 -0.58
CA LYS A 88 30.48 -4.31 -0.55
C LYS A 88 31.58 -4.67 -1.55
N PHE A 89 31.77 -5.97 -1.80
CA PHE A 89 32.71 -6.51 -2.78
C PHE A 89 32.32 -6.15 -4.22
N GLU A 90 31.05 -6.35 -4.60
CA GLU A 90 30.57 -6.00 -5.94
C GLU A 90 30.60 -4.49 -6.20
N GLN A 91 30.41 -3.67 -5.16
CA GLN A 91 30.51 -2.21 -5.27
C GLN A 91 31.94 -1.75 -5.61
N GLN A 92 32.98 -2.37 -5.03
CA GLN A 92 34.38 -2.06 -5.31
C GLN A 92 34.81 -2.47 -6.72
N MET A 93 34.32 -3.63 -7.20
CA MET A 93 34.61 -4.13 -8.55
C MET A 93 33.93 -3.28 -9.64
N HIS A 94 32.69 -2.84 -9.42
CA HIS A 94 31.99 -1.97 -10.38
C HIS A 94 32.61 -0.56 -10.47
N ALA A 95 33.29 -0.08 -9.43
CA ALA A 95 34.00 1.20 -9.46
C ALA A 95 35.31 1.15 -10.27
N HIS A 96 36.05 0.03 -10.20
CA HIS A 96 37.33 -0.14 -10.92
C HIS A 96 37.17 -0.45 -12.41
N GLN A 97 36.00 -0.94 -12.84
CA GLN A 97 35.74 -1.24 -14.26
C GLN A 97 35.25 -0.02 -15.06
N ARG A 98 35.12 1.16 -14.44
CA ARG A 98 34.69 2.41 -15.08
C ARG A 98 35.81 3.46 -15.21
N THR A 99 37.05 3.09 -14.89
CA THR A 99 38.28 3.89 -15.09
C THR A 99 39.12 3.25 -16.18
#